data_AF-E0TXZ4-F1
#
_entry.id   AF-E0TXZ4-F1
#
_cell.length_a   1.000
_cell.length_b   1.000
_cell.length_c   1.000
_cell.angle_alpha   90.00
_cell.angle_beta   90.00
_cell.angle_gamma   90.00
#
_symmetry.space_group_name_H-M   'P 1'
#
loop_
_entity.id
_entity.type
_entity.pdbx_description
1 polymer ?
#
loop_
_entity_poly.entity_id
_entity_poly.type
_entity_poly.pdbx_seq_one_letter_code
_entity_poly.pdbx_strand_id
1 'polypeptide(L)' 'MFLVSHVWQTNRFHLVISESESTHQKALDKLLSQGGKVIRSERADNLLGTVIVNGKRSPWPLTKSERIEQNV' A
#
# COMPACT_ATOMS: atom_id res chain seq x y z
N MET A 1 5.43 1.22 2.82
CA MET A 1 5.28 1.50 1.38
C MET A 1 4.33 0.44 0.87
N PHE A 2 3.24 0.84 0.21
CA PHE A 2 2.21 -0.06 -0.28
C PHE A 2 2.30 -0.19 -1.80
N LEU A 3 2.19 -1.42 -2.28
CA LEU A 3 1.91 -1.75 -3.66
C LEU A 3 0.39 -1.81 -3.83
N VAL A 4 -0.12 -1.16 -4.85
CA VAL A 4 -1.56 -1.08 -5.12
C VAL A 4 -1.79 -1.44 -6.58
N SER A 5 -2.61 -2.46 -6.82
CA SER A 5 -2.96 -2.89 -8.17
C SER A 5 -4.47 -3.02 -8.33
N HIS A 6 -4.98 -2.42 -9.39
CA HIS A 6 -6.36 -2.50 -9.83
C HIS A 6 -6.46 -3.58 -10.90
N VAL A 7 -7.31 -4.57 -10.66
CA VAL A 7 -7.54 -5.70 -11.56
C VAL A 7 -9.00 -5.69 -12.00
N TRP A 8 -9.22 -5.76 -13.31
CA TRP A 8 -10.54 -5.96 -13.89
C TRP A 8 -10.77 -7.45 -14.14
N GLN A 9 -11.87 -7.99 -13.62
CA GLN A 9 -12.22 -9.40 -13.79
C GLN A 9 -13.73 -9.57 -13.70
N THR A 10 -14.33 -10.33 -14.62
CA THR A 10 -15.77 -10.69 -14.58
C THR A 10 -16.69 -9.48 -14.32
N ASN A 11 -16.45 -8.38 -15.05
CA ASN A 11 -17.19 -7.12 -14.91
C ASN A 11 -17.13 -6.47 -13.50
N ARG A 12 -16.05 -6.74 -12.75
CA ARG A 12 -15.80 -6.20 -11.41
C ARG A 12 -14.37 -5.68 -11.30
N PHE A 13 -14.20 -4.68 -10.44
CA PHE A 13 -12.89 -4.20 -10.01
C PHE A 13 -12.46 -4.90 -8.73
N HIS A 14 -11.25 -5.41 -8.73
CA HIS A 14 -10.54 -5.93 -7.58
C HIS A 14 -9.37 -5.01 -7.26
N LEU A 15 -9.21 -4.67 -5.99
CA LEU A 15 -8.09 -3.88 -5.50
C LEU A 15 -7.19 -4.78 -4.66
N VAL A 16 -5.93 -4.91 -5.07
CA VAL A 16 -4.89 -5.63 -4.33
C VAL A 16 -3.99 -4.58 -3.68
N ILE A 17 -3.87 -4.61 -2.36
CA ILE A 17 -3.00 -3.73 -1.58
C ILE A 17 -2.12 -4.59 -0.69
N SER A 18 -0.81 -4.37 -0.75
CA SER A 18 0.13 -5.06 0.14
C SER A 18 1.37 -4.23 0.40
N GLU A 19 1.98 -4.41 1.57
CA GLU A 19 3.32 -3.85 1.88
C GLU A 19 4.44 -4.77 1.38
N SER A 20 4.14 -6.03 1.06
CA SER A 20 5.10 -7.06 0.66
C SER A 20 4.95 -7.40 -0.81
N GLU A 21 6.04 -7.28 -1.58
CA GLU A 21 6.05 -7.60 -3.01
C GLU A 21 5.67 -9.06 -3.29
N SER A 22 6.21 -10.00 -2.51
CA SER A 22 5.91 -11.43 -2.70
C SER A 22 4.44 -11.76 -2.43
N THR A 23 3.84 -11.13 -1.42
CA THR A 23 2.43 -11.30 -1.09
C THR A 23 1.54 -10.65 -2.14
N HIS A 24 1.93 -9.46 -2.61
CA HIS A 24 1.23 -8.73 -3.67
C HIS A 24 1.18 -9.53 -4.96
N GLN A 25 2.34 -10.03 -5.39
CA GLN A 25 2.46 -10.79 -6.63
C GLN A 25 1.66 -12.10 -6.57
N LYS A 26 1.72 -12.82 -5.45
CA LYS A 26 0.94 -14.06 -5.27
C LYS A 26 -0.58 -13.81 -5.37
N ALA A 27 -1.06 -12.70 -4.83
CA ALA A 27 -2.47 -12.32 -4.95
C ALA A 27 -2.84 -11.92 -6.40
N LEU A 28 -1.97 -11.18 -7.08
CA LEU A 28 -2.12 -10.83 -8.49
C LEU A 28 -2.16 -12.06 -9.39
N ASP A 29 -1.19 -12.97 -9.25
CA ASP A 29 -1.10 -14.19 -10.06
C ASP A 29 -2.37 -15.02 -9.95
N LYS A 30 -2.97 -15.09 -8.76
CA LYS A 30 -4.25 -15.76 -8.56
C LYS A 30 -5.37 -15.10 -9.38
N LEU A 31 -5.50 -13.77 -9.33
CA LEU A 31 -6.52 -13.06 -10.10
C LEU A 31 -6.29 -13.16 -11.60
N LEU A 32 -5.03 -13.06 -12.05
CA LEU A 32 -4.63 -13.21 -13.44
C LEU A 32 -4.93 -14.63 -13.96
N SER A 33 -4.66 -15.67 -13.15
CA SER A 33 -4.96 -17.07 -13.50
C SER A 33 -6.45 -17.33 -13.72
N GLN A 34 -7.32 -16.49 -13.15
CA GLN A 34 -8.77 -16.56 -13.27
C GLN A 34 -9.31 -15.62 -14.35
N GLY A 35 -8.44 -15.12 -15.26
CA GLY A 35 -8.83 -14.23 -16.36
C GLY A 35 -8.88 -12.75 -15.98
N GLY A 36 -8.36 -12.36 -14.81
CA GLY A 36 -8.19 -10.96 -14.44
C GLY A 36 -7.17 -10.25 -15.32
N LYS A 37 -7.33 -8.93 -15.49
CA LYS A 37 -6.37 -8.07 -16.19
C LYS A 37 -6.03 -6.88 -15.31
N VAL A 38 -4.73 -6.66 -15.06
CA VAL A 38 -4.25 -5.44 -14.38
C VAL A 38 -4.53 -4.24 -15.29
N ILE A 39 -5.26 -3.26 -14.77
CA ILE A 39 -5.56 -2.00 -15.47
C ILE A 39 -4.71 -0.84 -14.99
N ARG A 40 -4.24 -0.90 -13.73
CA ARG A 40 -3.40 0.12 -13.11
C ARG A 40 -2.60 -0.51 -11.98
N SER A 41 -1.32 -0.19 -11.92
CA SER A 41 -0.47 -0.50 -10.77
C SER A 41 0.21 0.78 -10.32
N GLU A 42 0.24 1.01 -9.02
CA GLU A 42 0.88 2.16 -8.41
C GLU A 42 1.58 1.74 -7.13
N ARG A 43 2.62 2.52 -6.80
CA ARG A 43 3.33 2.42 -5.55
C ARG A 43 2.96 3.64 -4.72
N ALA A 44 2.38 3.41 -3.56
CA ALA A 44 2.10 4.42 -2.57
C ALA A 44 3.20 4.35 -1.51
N ASP A 45 4.15 5.28 -1.56
CA ASP A 45 5.13 5.38 -0.47
C ASP A 45 4.41 5.69 0.85
N ASN A 46 4.93 5.14 1.97
CA ASN A 46 4.46 5.54 3.29
C ASN A 46 4.96 6.96 3.52
N LEU A 47 4.26 7.95 2.99
CA LEU A 47 4.45 9.33 3.40
C LEU A 47 4.02 9.38 4.86
N LEU A 48 4.99 9.61 5.75
CA LEU A 48 4.73 9.94 7.15
C LEU A 48 3.59 10.96 7.17
N GLY A 49 2.49 10.61 7.83
CA GLY A 49 1.37 11.53 7.98
C GLY A 49 1.85 12.68 8.82
N THR A 50 1.78 13.92 8.32
CA THR A 50 2.12 15.07 9.17
C THR A 50 0.90 15.47 10.00
N VAL A 51 1.03 15.50 11.31
CA VAL A 51 0.03 16.09 12.21
C VAL A 51 0.46 17.49 12.63
N ILE A 52 -0.48 18.38 12.90
CA ILE A 52 -0.17 19.72 13.40
C ILE A 52 -0.13 19.66 14.92
N VAL A 53 1.04 19.88 15.52
CA VAL A 53 1.22 20.02 16.98
C VAL A 53 1.65 21.45 17.27
N ASN A 54 0.88 22.16 18.10
CA ASN A 54 1.17 23.56 18.47
C ASN A 54 1.43 24.47 17.25
N GLY A 55 0.64 24.32 16.19
CA GLY A 55 0.75 25.12 14.97
C GLY A 55 1.92 24.75 14.03
N LYS A 56 2.71 23.73 14.35
CA LYS A 56 3.81 23.23 13.50
C LYS A 56 3.45 21.86 12.90
N ARG A 57 3.76 21.65 11.62
CA ARG A 57 3.64 20.32 10.98
C ARG A 57 4.75 19.43 11.52
N SER A 58 4.37 18.35 12.20
CA SER A 58 5.27 17.33 12.74
C SER A 58 5.04 16.02 12.00
N PRO A 59 6.08 15.38 11.46
CA PRO A 59 5.95 14.04 10.88
C PRO A 59 5.52 13.06 11.98
N TRP A 60 4.45 12.33 11.72
CA TRP A 60 3.94 11.30 12.63
C TRP A 60 3.92 9.95 11.89
N PRO A 61 4.47 8.89 12.49
CA PRO A 61 4.40 7.57 11.91
C PRO A 61 2.92 7.12 11.89
N LEU A 62 2.41 6.80 10.70
CA LEU A 62 1.03 6.32 10.52
C LEU A 62 0.84 4.89 11.03
N THR A 63 1.94 4.14 11.19
CA THR A 63 1.95 2.78 11.70
C THR A 63 2.78 2.72 12.98
N LYS A 64 2.27 2.01 14.00
CA LYS A 64 2.88 1.89 15.35
C LYS A 64 4.31 1.32 15.34
N SER A 65 4.75 0.74 14.24
CA SER A 65 6.00 -0.02 14.12
C SER A 65 7.26 0.83 14.00
N GLU A 66 7.16 2.12 13.63
CA GLU A 66 8.34 3.00 13.50
C GLU A 66 8.81 3.62 14.84
N ARG A 67 8.23 3.20 15.97
CA ARG A 67 8.60 3.73 17.30
C ARG A 67 9.84 3.07 17.92
N ILE A 68 10.52 2.15 17.22
CA ILE A 68 11.60 1.34 17.80
C ILE A 68 13.00 1.94 17.58
N GLU A 69 13.21 2.90 16.68
CA GLU A 69 14.56 3.42 16.38
C GLU A 69 14.70 4.95 16.42
N GLN A 70 14.08 5.60 17.40
CA GLN A 70 14.42 6.99 17.75
C GLN A 70 14.77 7.10 19.23
N ASN A 71 15.84 6.39 19.62
CA ASN A 71 16.66 6.76 20.77
C ASN A 71 18.08 7.01 20.23
N VAL A 72 18.33 8.27 19.83
CA VAL A 72 19.65 8.88 19.80
C VAL A 72 19.62 10.04 20.78
#